data_AF-A0A2D4KR03-F1
#
_entry.id   AF-A0A2D4KR03-F1
#
_cell.length_a   1.000
_cell.length_b   1.000
_cell.length_c   1.000
_cell.angle_alpha   90.00
_cell.angle_beta   90.00
_cell.angle_gamma   90.00
#
_symmetry.space_group_name_H-M   'P 1'
#
loop_
_entity.id
_entity.type
_entity.pdbx_description
1 polymer ?
#
loop_
_entity_poly.entity_id
_entity_poly.type
_entity_poly.pdbx_seq_one_letter_code
_entity_poly.pdbx_strand_id
1 'polypeptide(L)'
;DINECETRNECREDELCSNYHGGYRCYPRNPCQEPYVLASENRCICTVSNPLCRDLPYSIVHKYMSIHSERTVPSDIFQIQATTIIPNTINTFRIKSGNDNGDFFLRQTSSVSAMLVLVKPLTGPREHIIDLELLTVNNMNYRSSSVLRLTLIVGPYSF
;
A
#
# COMPACT_ATOMS: atom_id res chain seq x y z
N ASP A 1 15.45 16.79 11.35
CA ASP A 1 15.69 15.64 10.47
C ASP A 1 16.38 16.13 9.20
N ILE A 2 17.30 15.37 8.65
CA ILE A 2 17.98 15.65 7.38
C ILE A 2 17.50 14.62 6.36
N ASN A 3 17.46 14.97 5.06
CA ASN A 3 17.15 13.99 4.02
C ASN A 3 18.42 13.21 3.66
N GLU A 4 18.60 12.01 4.23
CA GLU A 4 19.75 11.17 3.92
C GLU A 4 19.75 10.73 2.45
N CYS A 5 18.59 10.62 1.80
CA CYS A 5 18.53 10.29 0.38
C CYS A 5 19.11 11.38 -0.54
N GLU A 6 19.10 12.65 -0.12
CA GLU A 6 19.71 13.77 -0.86
C GLU A 6 21.19 13.98 -0.49
N THR A 7 21.57 13.57 0.72
CA THR A 7 22.90 13.85 1.27
C THR A 7 23.88 12.69 1.07
N ARG A 8 23.37 11.45 1.14
CA ARG A 8 24.16 10.21 1.17
C ARG A 8 23.30 9.03 0.68
N ASN A 9 23.14 8.91 -0.64
CA ASN A 9 22.43 7.77 -1.22
C ASN A 9 23.34 6.53 -1.25
N GLU A 10 23.23 5.66 -0.24
CA GLU A 10 23.94 4.37 -0.20
C GLU A 10 23.09 3.20 -0.75
N CYS A 11 21.93 3.48 -1.34
CA CYS A 11 21.11 2.44 -1.97
C CYS A 11 21.78 1.91 -3.23
N ARG A 12 21.52 0.64 -3.56
CA ARG A 12 22.00 0.03 -4.80
C ARG A 12 21.35 0.69 -6.02
N GLU A 13 21.96 0.49 -7.19
CA GLU A 13 21.42 1.05 -8.45
C GLU A 13 20.00 0.56 -8.75
N ASP A 14 19.69 -0.68 -8.38
CA ASP A 14 18.38 -1.32 -8.52
C ASP A 14 17.42 -1.01 -7.37
N GLU A 15 17.78 -0.09 -6.48
CA GLU A 15 16.98 0.35 -5.35
C GLU A 15 16.60 1.85 -5.46
N LEU A 16 15.61 2.23 -4.66
CA LEU A 16 15.13 3.60 -4.46
C LEU A 16 15.24 3.93 -2.97
N CYS A 17 15.82 5.09 -2.68
CA CYS A 17 15.92 5.59 -1.32
C CYS A 17 14.58 6.21 -0.89
N SER A 18 14.10 5.78 0.27
CA SER A 18 12.93 6.33 0.95
C SER A 18 13.39 6.93 2.28
N ASN A 19 13.32 8.25 2.38
CA ASN A 19 13.62 8.98 3.60
C ASN A 19 12.44 8.88 4.58
N TYR A 20 12.73 8.72 5.86
CA TYR A 20 11.74 8.82 6.91
C TYR A 20 12.36 9.46 8.15
N HIS A 21 11.50 9.78 9.11
CA HIS A 21 11.96 10.49 10.28
C HIS A 21 12.93 9.65 11.12
N GLY A 22 14.19 10.12 11.22
CA GLY A 22 15.25 9.41 11.94
C GLY A 22 15.97 8.33 11.12
N GLY A 23 15.84 8.30 9.78
CA GLY A 23 16.70 7.51 8.91
C GLY A 23 16.17 7.27 7.50
N TYR A 24 16.81 6.36 6.77
CA TYR A 24 16.41 6.00 5.40
C TYR A 24 16.35 4.49 5.19
N ARG A 25 15.58 4.06 4.19
CA ARG A 25 15.48 2.68 3.72
C ARG A 25 15.60 2.63 2.21
N CYS A 26 16.21 1.56 1.73
CA CYS A 26 16.28 1.24 0.31
C CYS A 26 15.21 0.21 -0.03
N TYR A 27 14.40 0.50 -1.06
CA TYR A 27 13.40 -0.42 -1.59
C TYR A 27 13.73 -0.79 -3.02
N PRO A 28 13.45 -2.03 -3.47
CA PRO A 28 13.76 -2.43 -4.83
C PRO A 28 12.94 -1.59 -5.83
N ARG A 29 13.58 -1.15 -6.92
CA ARG A 29 12.92 -0.50 -8.08
C ARG A 29 11.87 -1.39 -8.71
N ASN A 30 12.11 -2.71 -8.69
CA ASN A 30 11.16 -3.72 -9.11
C ASN A 30 10.72 -4.54 -7.88
N PRO A 31 9.61 -4.19 -7.22
CA PRO A 31 9.07 -4.95 -6.09
C PRO A 31 8.27 -6.20 -6.54
N CYS A 32 8.15 -6.46 -7.84
CA CYS A 32 7.32 -7.55 -8.35
C CYS A 32 8.01 -8.90 -8.16
N GLN A 33 7.25 -9.87 -7.67
CA GLN A 33 7.66 -11.26 -7.57
C GLN A 33 6.85 -12.09 -8.56
N GLU A 34 7.46 -13.11 -9.16
CA GLU A 34 6.77 -14.06 -10.03
C GLU A 34 5.51 -14.61 -9.31
N PRO A 35 4.33 -14.68 -9.97
CA PRO A 35 4.07 -14.51 -11.41
C PRO A 35 3.81 -13.07 -11.88
N TYR A 36 3.98 -12.06 -11.02
CA TYR A 36 3.73 -10.68 -11.38
C TYR A 36 4.86 -10.05 -12.19
N VAL A 37 4.49 -9.22 -13.16
CA VAL A 37 5.43 -8.45 -13.99
C VAL A 37 5.24 -6.96 -13.74
N LEU A 38 6.35 -6.21 -13.72
CA LEU A 38 6.33 -4.76 -13.55
C LEU A 38 5.69 -4.08 -14.77
N ALA A 39 4.55 -3.40 -14.55
CA ALA A 39 3.82 -2.69 -15.60
C ALA A 39 4.07 -1.18 -15.60
N SER A 40 4.30 -0.60 -14.42
CA SER A 40 4.72 0.78 -14.24
C SER A 40 5.42 0.90 -12.89
N GLU A 41 5.91 2.10 -12.56
CA GLU A 41 6.55 2.37 -11.27
C GLU A 41 5.72 1.81 -10.10
N ASN A 42 6.33 0.88 -9.36
CA ASN A 42 5.74 0.18 -8.21
C ASN A 42 4.43 -0.59 -8.48
N ARG A 43 4.01 -0.78 -9.73
CA ARG A 43 2.80 -1.51 -10.10
C ARG A 43 3.13 -2.82 -10.80
N CYS A 44 2.73 -3.91 -10.16
CA CYS A 44 2.89 -5.28 -10.61
C CYS A 44 1.55 -5.79 -11.14
N ILE A 45 1.54 -6.45 -12.29
CA ILE A 45 0.32 -7.04 -12.88
C ILE A 45 0.45 -8.55 -13.05
N CYS A 46 -0.66 -9.25 -12.87
CA CYS A 46 -0.81 -10.68 -13.13
C CYS A 46 -1.92 -10.84 -14.17
N THR A 47 -1.54 -11.18 -15.40
CA THR A 47 -2.50 -11.28 -16.50
C THR A 47 -3.12 -12.67 -16.55
N VAL A 48 -4.39 -12.75 -16.96
CA VAL A 48 -5.12 -14.03 -17.11
C VAL A 48 -4.51 -14.97 -18.15
N SER A 49 -3.62 -14.48 -19.02
CA SER A 49 -2.84 -15.29 -19.94
C SER A 49 -1.82 -16.19 -19.22
N ASN A 50 -1.40 -15.85 -18.00
CA ASN A 50 -0.56 -16.69 -17.17
C ASN A 50 -1.45 -17.58 -16.27
N PRO A 51 -1.39 -18.92 -16.39
CA PRO A 51 -2.19 -19.83 -15.59
C PRO A 51 -2.00 -19.68 -14.07
N LEU A 52 -0.82 -19.22 -13.63
CA LEU A 52 -0.52 -18.97 -12.22
C LEU A 52 -1.32 -17.79 -11.63
N CYS A 53 -1.92 -16.94 -12.47
CA CYS A 53 -2.67 -15.76 -12.04
C CYS A 53 -4.15 -16.02 -11.74
N ARG A 54 -4.66 -17.25 -11.91
CA ARG A 54 -6.11 -17.55 -11.86
C ARG A 54 -6.80 -17.05 -10.59
N ASP A 55 -6.18 -17.27 -9.43
CA ASP A 55 -6.73 -16.93 -8.11
C ASP A 55 -5.95 -15.79 -7.43
N LEU A 56 -5.12 -15.09 -8.18
CA LEU A 56 -4.32 -13.97 -7.70
C LEU A 56 -4.97 -12.63 -8.06
N PRO A 57 -4.75 -11.58 -7.25
CA PRO A 57 -5.11 -10.22 -7.64
C PRO A 57 -4.53 -9.83 -9.00
N TYR A 58 -5.32 -9.15 -9.83
CA TYR A 58 -4.90 -8.66 -11.13
C TYR A 58 -3.71 -7.70 -11.03
N SER A 59 -3.68 -6.87 -9.99
CA SER A 59 -2.56 -5.96 -9.75
C SER A 59 -2.19 -5.81 -8.29
N ILE A 60 -0.92 -5.53 -8.04
CA ILE A 60 -0.38 -5.11 -6.74
C ILE A 60 0.36 -3.80 -6.96
N VAL A 61 -0.06 -2.74 -6.26
CA VAL A 61 0.67 -1.47 -6.19
C VAL A 61 1.40 -1.41 -4.87
N HIS A 62 2.71 -1.14 -4.91
CA HIS A 62 3.51 -0.93 -3.71
C HIS A 62 3.58 0.56 -3.39
N LYS A 63 3.29 0.92 -2.14
CA LYS A 63 3.48 2.28 -1.62
C LYS A 63 4.23 2.22 -0.31
N TYR A 64 5.09 3.21 -0.12
CA TYR A 64 5.91 3.38 1.06
C TYR A 64 5.60 4.75 1.63
N MET A 65 5.39 4.84 2.94
CA MET A 65 5.24 6.11 3.64
C MET A 65 5.69 5.98 5.08
N SER A 66 6.05 7.10 5.70
CA SER A 66 6.37 7.16 7.12
C SER A 66 5.24 7.78 7.93
N ILE A 67 5.18 7.42 9.21
CA ILE A 67 4.26 7.99 10.19
C ILE A 67 4.97 8.23 11.53
N HIS A 68 4.63 9.33 12.20
CA HIS A 68 5.14 9.65 13.53
C HIS A 68 4.46 8.81 14.60
N SER A 69 5.24 8.36 15.60
CA SER A 69 4.72 7.53 16.70
C SER A 69 3.76 8.30 17.62
N GLU A 70 3.90 9.62 17.75
CA GLU A 70 3.03 10.49 18.57
C GLU A 70 1.69 10.87 17.92
N ARG A 71 1.39 10.31 16.74
CA ARG A 71 0.15 10.66 16.06
C ARG A 71 -1.06 10.35 16.93
N THR A 72 -1.87 11.38 17.17
CA THR A 72 -3.12 11.25 17.93
C THR A 72 -4.07 10.31 17.20
N VAL A 73 -4.78 9.45 17.95
CA VAL A 73 -5.77 8.52 17.39
C VAL A 73 -7.18 8.86 17.86
N PRO A 74 -8.20 8.67 17.00
CA PRO A 74 -8.13 8.16 15.64
C PRO A 74 -7.56 9.17 14.62
N SER A 75 -6.88 8.71 13.58
CA SER A 75 -6.34 9.59 12.52
C SER A 75 -6.42 8.98 11.12
N ASP A 76 -6.78 9.82 10.16
CA ASP A 76 -6.80 9.50 8.74
C ASP A 76 -5.36 9.47 8.19
N ILE A 77 -4.87 8.31 7.78
CA ILE A 77 -3.44 8.14 7.40
C ILE A 77 -3.23 7.94 5.91
N PHE A 78 -4.18 7.36 5.18
CA PHE A 78 -4.00 7.09 3.76
C PHE A 78 -5.34 6.97 3.02
N GLN A 79 -5.54 7.76 1.97
CA GLN A 79 -6.72 7.66 1.13
C GLN A 79 -6.47 6.68 -0.02
N ILE A 80 -7.35 5.69 -0.17
CA ILE A 80 -7.39 4.79 -1.32
C ILE A 80 -8.52 5.17 -2.26
N GLN A 81 -8.28 5.03 -3.55
CA GLN A 81 -9.24 5.32 -4.61
C GLN A 81 -9.24 4.20 -5.65
N ALA A 82 -10.40 3.99 -6.29
CA ALA A 82 -10.52 3.04 -7.39
C ALA A 82 -9.67 3.50 -8.59
N THR A 83 -8.88 2.58 -9.15
CA THR A 83 -8.00 2.88 -10.30
C THR A 83 -8.77 3.06 -11.59
N THR A 84 -9.96 2.45 -11.69
CA THR A 84 -10.79 2.49 -12.88
C THR A 84 -12.23 2.79 -12.45
N ILE A 85 -12.81 3.84 -13.04
CA ILE A 85 -14.21 4.20 -12.81
C ILE A 85 -14.99 3.70 -14.04
N ILE A 86 -15.53 2.49 -13.92
CA ILE A 86 -16.38 1.89 -14.95
C ILE A 86 -17.84 2.14 -14.54
N PRO A 87 -18.71 2.63 -15.45
CA PRO A 87 -20.13 2.76 -15.15
C PRO A 87 -20.72 1.42 -14.69
N ASN A 88 -21.64 1.48 -13.73
CA ASN A 88 -22.33 0.32 -13.16
C ASN A 88 -21.43 -0.70 -12.44
N THR A 89 -20.21 -0.31 -12.03
CA THR A 89 -19.43 -1.14 -11.10
C THR A 89 -19.68 -0.79 -9.65
N ILE A 90 -19.69 -1.82 -8.80
CA ILE A 90 -19.64 -1.71 -7.35
C ILE A 90 -18.20 -1.95 -6.92
N ASN A 91 -17.64 -1.00 -6.16
CA ASN A 91 -16.32 -1.11 -5.56
C ASN A 91 -16.47 -1.44 -4.07
N THR A 92 -15.75 -2.45 -3.63
CA THR A 92 -15.65 -2.84 -2.23
C THR A 92 -14.18 -2.75 -1.80
N PHE A 93 -13.93 -1.92 -0.78
CA PHE A 93 -12.61 -1.75 -0.19
C PHE A 93 -12.52 -2.55 1.11
N ARG A 94 -11.42 -3.29 1.31
CA ARG A 94 -11.18 -4.04 2.56
C ARG A 94 -9.71 -4.10 2.93
N ILE A 95 -9.43 -4.32 4.21
CA ILE A 95 -8.09 -4.71 4.67
C ILE A 95 -7.99 -6.22 4.47
N LYS A 96 -7.06 -6.65 3.63
CA LYS A 96 -6.82 -8.05 3.28
C LYS A 96 -5.91 -8.75 4.29
N SER A 97 -4.85 -8.07 4.73
CA SER A 97 -3.89 -8.57 5.72
C SER A 97 -3.11 -7.42 6.35
N GLY A 98 -2.35 -7.71 7.42
CA GLY A 98 -1.48 -6.74 8.10
C GLY A 98 -2.17 -5.91 9.19
N ASN A 99 -3.33 -6.36 9.68
CA ASN A 99 -4.10 -5.67 10.71
C ASN A 99 -4.56 -6.63 11.83
N ASP A 100 -3.74 -7.62 12.18
CA ASP A 100 -4.09 -8.65 13.16
C ASP A 100 -4.35 -8.07 14.57
N ASN A 101 -3.70 -6.95 14.89
CA ASN A 101 -3.87 -6.24 16.16
C ASN A 101 -5.09 -5.30 16.19
N GLY A 102 -5.77 -5.08 15.06
CA GLY A 102 -6.84 -4.08 14.94
C GLY A 102 -6.35 -2.65 15.15
N ASP A 103 -5.14 -2.34 14.68
CA ASP A 103 -4.54 -1.00 14.76
C ASP A 103 -5.16 -0.04 13.73
N PHE A 104 -5.79 -0.59 12.69
CA PHE A 104 -6.37 0.12 11.56
C PHE A 104 -7.83 -0.27 11.29
N PHE A 105 -8.59 0.62 10.67
CA PHE A 105 -9.83 0.27 9.98
C PHE A 105 -9.98 1.08 8.69
N LEU A 106 -10.85 0.62 7.79
CA LEU A 106 -11.21 1.36 6.58
C LEU A 106 -12.54 2.05 6.78
N ARG A 107 -12.56 3.37 6.57
CA ARG A 107 -13.78 4.17 6.49
C ARG A 107 -14.10 4.45 5.03
N GLN A 108 -15.21 3.92 4.53
CA GLN A 108 -15.65 4.24 3.17
C GLN A 108 -16.02 5.73 3.09
N THR A 109 -15.44 6.44 2.12
CA THR A 109 -15.68 7.88 1.92
C THR A 109 -16.55 8.16 0.71
N SER A 110 -16.55 7.27 -0.28
CA SER A 110 -17.47 7.30 -1.43
C SER A 110 -17.61 5.91 -2.07
N SER A 111 -18.32 5.83 -3.20
CA SER A 111 -18.37 4.62 -4.04
C SER A 111 -17.05 4.31 -4.75
N VAL A 112 -16.10 5.24 -4.76
CA VAL A 112 -14.79 5.10 -5.44
C VAL A 112 -13.61 5.38 -4.52
N SER A 113 -13.84 5.59 -3.23
CA SER A 113 -12.77 5.91 -2.28
C SER A 113 -13.05 5.41 -0.86
N ALA A 114 -11.97 5.13 -0.13
CA ALA A 114 -11.97 4.85 1.29
C ALA A 114 -10.75 5.48 1.97
N MET A 115 -10.83 5.69 3.28
CA MET A 115 -9.76 6.21 4.11
C MET A 115 -9.28 5.12 5.06
N LEU A 116 -7.98 4.83 5.07
CA LEU A 116 -7.33 4.05 6.11
C LEU A 116 -7.19 4.94 7.34
N VAL A 117 -7.76 4.50 8.46
CA VAL A 117 -7.77 5.22 9.72
C VAL A 117 -7.00 4.41 10.75
N LEU A 118 -6.02 5.06 11.38
CA LEU A 118 -5.28 4.54 12.53
C LEU A 118 -6.14 4.74 13.80
N VAL A 119 -6.32 3.68 14.59
CA VAL A 119 -7.11 3.73 15.84
C VAL A 119 -6.30 3.44 17.09
N LYS A 120 -5.07 2.94 16.95
CA LYS A 120 -4.13 2.75 18.05
C LYS A 120 -2.80 3.40 17.71
N PRO A 121 -2.09 4.02 18.66
CA PRO A 121 -0.76 4.54 18.41
C PRO A 121 0.18 3.41 17.95
N LEU A 122 1.10 3.72 17.05
CA LEU A 122 2.14 2.78 16.62
C LEU A 122 3.45 3.10 17.35
N THR A 123 4.22 2.07 17.67
CA THR A 123 5.53 2.20 18.31
C THR A 123 6.62 1.71 17.36
N GLY A 124 7.59 2.58 17.08
CA GLY A 124 8.75 2.24 16.27
C GLY A 124 9.99 1.86 17.10
N PRO A 125 11.12 1.52 16.45
CA PRO A 125 11.27 1.44 15.00
C PRO A 125 10.64 0.16 14.44
N ARG A 126 9.65 0.30 13.54
CA ARG A 126 8.94 -0.86 12.97
C ARG A 126 8.34 -0.53 11.60
N GLU A 127 8.33 -1.54 10.72
CA GLU A 127 7.55 -1.50 9.47
C GLU A 127 6.25 -2.31 9.64
N HIS A 128 5.14 -1.73 9.19
CA HIS A 128 3.86 -2.41 9.07
C HIS A 128 3.53 -2.55 7.58
N ILE A 129 3.29 -3.78 7.13
CA ILE A 129 2.89 -4.06 5.76
C ILE A 129 1.39 -4.39 5.78
N ILE A 130 0.60 -3.54 5.15
CA ILE A 130 -0.87 -3.65 5.10
C ILE A 130 -1.28 -3.83 3.65
N ASP A 131 -2.00 -4.91 3.37
CA ASP A 131 -2.59 -5.13 2.05
C ASP A 131 -4.03 -4.62 2.07
N LEU A 132 -4.30 -3.58 1.31
CA LEU A 132 -5.64 -3.03 1.08
C LEU A 132 -6.15 -3.55 -0.25
N GLU A 133 -7.29 -4.21 -0.26
CA GLU A 133 -7.86 -4.80 -1.47
C GLU A 133 -9.07 -4.00 -1.95
N LEU A 134 -9.09 -3.75 -3.25
CA LEU A 134 -10.22 -3.26 -4.01
C LEU A 134 -10.79 -4.41 -4.83
N LEU A 135 -12.04 -4.76 -4.53
CA LEU A 135 -12.85 -5.65 -5.35
C LEU A 135 -13.80 -4.81 -6.19
N THR A 136 -13.74 -4.95 -7.50
CA THR A 136 -14.64 -4.30 -8.44
C THR A 136 -15.50 -5.35 -9.12
N VAL A 137 -16.82 -5.22 -9.03
CA VAL A 137 -17.79 -6.11 -9.68
C VAL A 137 -18.75 -5.32 -10.57
N ASN A 138 -19.18 -5.90 -11.69
CA ASN A 138 -20.22 -5.36 -12.59
C ASN A 138 -21.29 -6.42 -12.86
N ASN A 139 -22.51 -5.98 -13.22
CA ASN A 139 -23.62 -6.82 -13.66
C ASN A 139 -23.30 -7.68 -14.91
N MET A 140 -22.27 -7.33 -15.67
CA MET A 140 -21.80 -8.09 -16.84
C MET A 140 -20.82 -9.22 -16.49
N ASN A 141 -20.83 -9.73 -15.25
CA ASN A 141 -19.87 -10.71 -14.71
C ASN A 141 -18.39 -10.26 -14.71
N TYR A 142 -18.13 -8.96 -14.85
CA TYR A 142 -16.78 -8.44 -14.62
C TYR A 142 -16.49 -8.49 -13.12
N ARG A 143 -15.41 -9.19 -12.74
CA ARG A 143 -14.88 -9.20 -11.38
C ARG A 143 -13.38 -9.00 -11.47
N SER A 144 -12.89 -7.98 -10.78
CA SER A 144 -11.46 -7.68 -10.69
C SER A 144 -11.06 -7.45 -9.24
N SER A 145 -9.87 -7.90 -8.88
CA SER A 145 -9.25 -7.62 -7.58
C SER A 145 -7.92 -6.92 -7.81
N SER A 146 -7.70 -5.83 -7.09
CA SER A 146 -6.42 -5.13 -7.04
C SER A 146 -6.01 -4.93 -5.59
N VAL A 147 -4.73 -5.07 -5.29
CA VAL A 147 -4.16 -4.87 -3.96
C VAL A 147 -3.25 -3.65 -3.97
N LEU A 148 -3.36 -2.82 -2.95
CA LEU A 148 -2.37 -1.84 -2.57
C LEU A 148 -1.63 -2.37 -1.35
N ARG A 149 -0.34 -2.68 -1.53
CA ARG A 149 0.56 -3.04 -0.44
C ARG A 149 1.20 -1.78 0.11
N LEU A 150 0.69 -1.31 1.24
CA LEU A 150 1.19 -0.14 1.95
C LEU A 150 2.22 -0.57 3.00
N THR A 151 3.45 -0.14 2.84
CA THR A 151 4.50 -0.27 3.84
C THR A 151 4.55 1.04 4.64
N LEU A 152 4.06 0.99 5.88
CA LEU A 152 4.11 2.08 6.85
C LEU A 152 5.39 1.96 7.69
N ILE A 153 6.23 2.98 7.66
CA ILE A 153 7.47 3.05 8.42
C ILE A 153 7.23 3.91 9.66
N VAL A 154 7.42 3.33 10.84
CA VAL A 154 7.34 4.03 12.12
C VAL A 154 8.77 4.25 12.62
N GLY A 155 9.18 5.51 12.73
CA GLY A 155 10.53 5.88 13.15
C GLY A 155 10.85 5.48 14.60
N PRO A 156 12.15 5.38 14.98
CA PRO A 156 12.57 5.01 16.33
C PRO A 156 12.24 6.05 17.41
N TYR A 157 11.92 7.27 16.99
CA TYR A 157 11.68 8.39 17.91
C TYR A 157 10.25 8.88 17.82
N SER A 158 9.77 9.47 18.90
CA SER A 158 8.36 9.82 19.07
C SER A 158 8.00 11.19 18.50
N PHE A 159 8.98 12.08 18.32
CA PHE A 159 8.79 13.52 18.19
C PHE A 159 8.21 14.04 16.85
#